data_AF-A0A7Z0D3K7-F1
#
_entry.id   AF-A0A7Z0D3K7-F1
#
_cell.length_a   1.000
_cell.length_b   1.000
_cell.length_c   1.000
_cell.angle_alpha   90.00
_cell.angle_beta   90.00
_cell.angle_gamma   90.00
#
_symmetry.space_group_name_H-M   'P 1'
#
loop_
_entity.id
_entity.type
_entity.pdbx_description
1 polymer ?
#
loop_
_entity_poly.entity_id
_entity_poly.type
_entity_poly.pdbx_seq_one_letter_code
_entity_poly.pdbx_strand_id
1 'polypeptide(L)' 'MTIHPLLTVDDLAAYLSKPKATLYAWRTRKLGPKAVRVGGNVRYRWEDVEEWIAEHVEE' A
#
# COMPACT_ATOMS: atom_id res chain seq x y z
N MET A 1 -10.88 20.79 -5.13
CA MET A 1 -11.33 19.57 -4.42
C MET A 1 -10.62 18.37 -5.03
N THR A 2 -9.33 18.21 -4.76
CA THR A 2 -8.53 17.09 -5.28
C THR A 2 -8.82 15.87 -4.43
N ILE A 3 -9.75 15.04 -4.91
CA ILE A 3 -9.91 13.66 -4.43
C ILE A 3 -8.62 12.93 -4.76
N HIS A 4 -7.72 12.79 -3.79
CA HIS A 4 -6.56 11.91 -3.93
C HIS A 4 -7.09 10.48 -4.08
N PRO A 5 -6.88 9.81 -5.23
CA PRO A 5 -7.38 8.47 -5.42
C PRO A 5 -6.71 7.56 -4.39
N LEU A 6 -7.52 6.83 -3.64
CA LEU A 6 -7.04 5.77 -2.77
C LEU A 6 -6.40 4.70 -3.65
N LEU A 7 -5.12 4.41 -3.46
CA LEU A 7 -4.41 3.38 -4.20
C LEU A 7 -5.05 2.03 -3.94
N THR A 8 -5.24 1.25 -4.98
CA THR A 8 -5.57 -0.17 -4.81
C THR A 8 -4.30 -0.98 -4.56
N VAL A 9 -4.46 -2.25 -4.21
CA VAL A 9 -3.30 -3.17 -4.15
C VAL A 9 -2.59 -3.29 -5.50
N ASP A 10 -3.31 -3.03 -6.60
CA ASP A 10 -2.78 -3.02 -7.97
C ASP A 10 -1.91 -1.79 -8.22
N ASP A 11 -2.42 -0.59 -7.87
CA ASP A 11 -1.63 0.65 -7.94
C ASP A 11 -0.36 0.56 -7.09
N LEU A 12 -0.46 0.01 -5.88
CA LEU A 12 0.68 -0.16 -5.00
C LEU A 12 1.70 -1.17 -5.57
N ALA A 13 1.22 -2.24 -6.21
CA ALA A 13 2.06 -3.20 -6.90
C ALA A 13 2.80 -2.56 -8.08
N ALA A 14 2.09 -1.76 -8.87
CA ALA A 14 2.66 -1.01 -9.99
C ALA A 14 3.67 0.03 -9.52
N TYR A 15 3.35 0.76 -8.45
CA TYR A 15 4.21 1.81 -7.88
C TYR A 15 5.52 1.26 -7.32
N LEU A 16 5.46 0.17 -6.53
CA LEU A 16 6.64 -0.48 -5.96
C LEU A 16 7.34 -1.41 -6.95
N SER A 17 6.76 -1.60 -8.15
CA SER A 17 7.17 -2.60 -9.13
C SER A 17 7.34 -4.00 -8.49
N LYS A 18 6.45 -4.36 -7.54
CA LYS A 18 6.43 -5.65 -6.85
C LYS A 18 5.18 -6.44 -7.25
N PRO A 19 5.29 -7.78 -7.41
CA PRO A 19 4.13 -8.59 -7.72
C PRO A 19 3.15 -8.59 -6.56
N LYS A 20 1.83 -8.60 -6.86
CA LYS A 20 0.75 -8.67 -5.85
C LYS A 20 0.96 -9.79 -4.82
N ALA A 21 1.54 -10.91 -5.24
CA ALA A 21 1.89 -12.03 -4.36
C ALA A 21 2.81 -11.58 -3.20
N THR A 22 3.79 -10.72 -3.46
CA THR A 22 4.66 -10.12 -2.44
C THR A 22 3.86 -9.23 -1.48
N LEU A 23 2.93 -8.42 -1.99
CA LEU A 23 2.06 -7.60 -1.13
C LEU A 23 1.14 -8.45 -0.26
N TYR A 24 0.61 -9.55 -0.77
CA TYR A 24 -0.14 -10.53 0.03
C TYR A 24 0.74 -11.16 1.12
N ALA A 25 2.00 -11.48 0.80
CA ALA A 25 2.95 -12.00 1.78
C ALA A 25 3.34 -10.94 2.84
N TRP A 26 3.45 -9.67 2.47
CA TRP A 26 3.64 -8.58 3.43
C TRP A 26 2.44 -8.43 4.35
N ARG A 27 1.23 -8.60 3.82
CA ARG A 27 0.01 -8.53 4.61
C ARG A 27 -0.12 -9.67 5.63
N THR A 28 0.33 -10.88 5.29
CA THR A 28 0.37 -11.99 6.27
C THR A 28 1.45 -11.75 7.32
N ARG A 29 2.57 -11.14 6.95
CA ARG A 29 3.67 -10.80 7.86
C ARG A 29 3.49 -9.47 8.59
N LYS A 30 2.41 -8.72 8.34
CA LYS A 30 2.16 -7.36 8.83
C LYS A 30 3.32 -6.38 8.54
N LEU A 31 4.03 -6.60 7.43
CA LEU A 31 5.22 -5.84 6.98
C LEU A 31 4.87 -5.01 5.73
N GLY A 32 3.78 -4.25 5.77
CA GLY A 32 3.29 -3.50 4.61
C GLY A 32 2.53 -2.25 5.00
N PRO A 33 2.25 -1.37 4.03
CA PRO A 33 1.64 -0.06 4.29
C PRO A 33 0.24 -0.20 4.88
N LYS A 34 -0.17 0.80 5.66
CA LYS A 34 -1.49 0.82 6.30
C LYS A 34 -2.58 0.80 5.23
N ALA A 35 -3.44 -0.21 5.33
CA ALA A 35 -4.52 -0.43 4.38
C ALA A 35 -5.87 -0.11 5.04
N VAL A 36 -6.61 0.80 4.43
CA VAL A 36 -7.97 1.18 4.83
C VAL A 36 -8.97 0.28 4.13
N ARG A 37 -9.88 -0.34 4.89
CA ARG A 37 -11.01 -1.08 4.30
C ARG A 37 -12.15 -0.11 4.03
N VAL A 38 -12.50 0.05 2.76
CA VAL A 38 -13.64 0.88 2.34
C VAL A 38 -14.62 -0.01 1.57
N GLY A 39 -15.77 -0.29 2.16
CA GLY A 39 -16.85 -1.07 1.51
C GLY A 39 -16.43 -2.47 1.05
N GLY A 40 -15.58 -3.16 1.81
CA GLY A 40 -15.07 -4.50 1.48
C GLY A 40 -13.82 -4.53 0.60
N ASN A 41 -13.48 -3.40 -0.03
CA ASN A 41 -12.24 -3.27 -0.81
C ASN A 41 -11.12 -2.69 0.06
N VAL A 42 -9.91 -3.22 -0.13
CA VAL A 42 -8.71 -2.70 0.52
C VAL A 42 -8.14 -1.58 -0.33
N ARG A 43 -7.90 -0.45 0.32
CA ARG A 43 -7.41 0.79 -0.28
C ARG A 43 -6.30 1.35 0.57
N TYR A 44 -5.33 1.97 -0.06
CA TYR A 44 -4.16 2.56 0.59
C TYR A 44 -4.20 4.06 0.33
N ARG A 45 -3.84 4.86 1.34
CA ARG A 45 -3.59 6.29 1.09
C ARG A 45 -2.16 6.45 0.63
N TRP A 46 -1.93 7.45 -0.21
CA TRP A 46 -0.59 7.77 -0.67
C TRP A 46 0.33 8.11 0.51
N GLU A 47 -0.14 8.94 1.44
CA GLU A 47 0.59 9.30 2.67
C GLU A 47 1.00 8.07 3.50
N ASP A 48 0.08 7.13 3.74
CA ASP A 48 0.38 5.89 4.49
C ASP A 48 1.40 4.99 3.76
N VAL A 49 1.39 5.01 2.43
CA VAL A 49 2.35 4.26 1.61
C VAL A 49 3.71 4.92 1.64
N GLU A 50 3.79 6.24 1.48
CA GLU A 50 5.04 7.00 1.55
C GLU A 50 5.66 6.94 2.95
N GLU A 51 4.86 7.07 4.01
CA GLU A 51 5.30 6.92 5.39
C GLU A 51 5.91 5.53 5.58
N TRP A 52 5.22 4.48 5.14
CA TRP A 52 5.74 3.12 5.20
C TRP A 52 7.03 2.90 4.39
N ILE A 53 7.13 3.47 3.18
CA ILE A 53 8.35 3.39 2.37
C ILE A 53 9.48 4.12 3.09
N ALA A 54 9.23 5.29 3.67
CA ALA A 54 10.22 6.06 4.41
C ALA A 54 10.70 5.33 5.67
N GLU A 55 9.80 4.63 6.38
CA GLU A 55 10.14 3.82 7.56
C GLU A 55 10.89 2.51 7.22
N HIS A 56 10.75 1.99 5.98
CA HIS A 56 11.37 0.73 5.56
C HIS A 56 12.52 0.88 4.56
N VAL A 57 12.69 2.06 3.95
CA VAL A 57 13.90 2.47 3.21
C VAL A 57 14.89 3.02 4.24
N GLU A 58 15.28 2.17 5.18
CA GLU A 58 16.50 2.34 5.94
C GLU A 58 17.42 1.17 5.55
N GLU A 59 18.39 1.49 4.67
CA GLU A 59 19.64 0.79 4.26
C GLU A 59 19.69 -0.75 4.30
#